data_AF-A0A5E4PY95-F1
#
_entry.id   AF-A0A5E4PY95-F1
#
_cell.length_a   1.000
_cell.length_b   1.000
_cell.length_c   1.000
_cell.angle_alpha   90.00
_cell.angle_beta   90.00
_cell.angle_gamma   90.00
#
_symmetry.space_group_name_H-M   'P 1'
#
loop_
_entity.id
_entity.type
_entity.pdbx_description
1 polymer ?
#
loop_
_entity_poly.entity_id
_entity_poly.type
_entity_poly.pdbx_seq_one_letter_code
_entity_poly.pdbx_strand_id
1 'polypeptide(L)'
;MLDNLLEIEIAYNSEDGLSPIESHYKKLKAEIAPIDKSTDEYEMIAEYVKNTHAATHSNYTLELQEKEKISATSHSKSCPTVVSVSRPPRLQ
;
A
#
# COMPACT_ATOMS: atom_id res chain seq x y z
N MET A 1 11.18 -10.90 -14.27
CA MET A 1 10.49 -10.36 -15.48
C MET A 1 9.22 -11.14 -15.77
N LEU A 2 9.26 -12.48 -15.71
CA LEU A 2 8.06 -13.31 -15.87
C LEU A 2 7.06 -13.14 -14.71
N ASP A 3 7.54 -12.89 -13.50
CA ASP A 3 6.68 -12.66 -12.31
C ASP A 3 5.74 -11.47 -12.51
N ASN A 4 6.27 -10.37 -13.06
CA ASN A 4 5.47 -9.18 -13.38
C ASN A 4 4.36 -9.49 -14.39
N LEU A 5 4.61 -10.35 -15.38
CA LEU A 5 3.60 -10.71 -16.39
C LEU A 5 2.49 -11.57 -15.77
N LEU A 6 2.86 -12.47 -14.86
CA LEU A 6 1.92 -13.27 -14.10
C LEU A 6 1.03 -12.40 -13.18
N GLU A 7 1.62 -11.41 -12.50
CA GLU A 7 0.88 -10.45 -11.66
C GLU A 7 -0.14 -9.64 -12.48
N ILE A 8 0.23 -9.23 -13.69
CA ILE A 8 -0.65 -8.51 -14.62
C ILE A 8 -1.82 -9.40 -15.05
N GLU A 9 -1.57 -10.66 -15.40
CA GLU A 9 -2.63 -11.61 -15.78
C GLU A 9 -3.66 -11.78 -14.64
N ILE A 10 -3.18 -11.94 -13.41
CA ILE A 10 -4.03 -12.06 -12.22
C ILE A 10 -4.88 -10.80 -12.01
N ALA A 11 -4.31 -9.61 -12.25
CA ALA A 11 -5.02 -8.34 -12.11
C ALA A 11 -6.13 -8.15 -13.15
N TYR A 12 -5.93 -8.60 -14.39
CA TYR A 12 -6.91 -8.44 -15.48
C TYR A 12 -8.10 -9.41 -15.39
N ASN A 13 -7.90 -10.58 -14.78
CA ASN A 13 -8.99 -11.53 -14.59
C ASN A 13 -10.03 -10.92 -13.65
N SER A 14 -11.21 -10.56 -14.16
CA SER A 14 -12.38 -10.10 -13.39
C SER A 14 -13.54 -11.10 -13.56
N GLU A 15 -14.30 -11.34 -12.50
CA GLU A 15 -15.42 -12.31 -12.52
C GLU A 15 -16.68 -11.62 -13.05
N ASP A 16 -17.37 -12.25 -14.01
CA ASP A 16 -18.62 -11.74 -14.58
C ASP A 16 -19.76 -11.82 -13.54
N GLY A 17 -20.16 -10.67 -12.97
CA GLY A 17 -21.34 -10.58 -12.11
C GLY A 17 -21.25 -9.62 -10.92
N LEU A 18 -20.06 -9.08 -10.61
CA LEU A 18 -19.87 -8.03 -9.61
C LEU A 18 -19.33 -6.75 -10.24
N SER A 19 -19.37 -5.64 -9.49
CA SER A 19 -18.61 -4.45 -9.90
C SER A 19 -17.11 -4.82 -9.98
N PRO A 20 -16.37 -4.31 -10.97
CA PRO A 20 -14.95 -4.66 -11.13
C PRO A 20 -14.15 -4.45 -9.85
N ILE A 21 -14.43 -3.37 -9.12
CA ILE A 21 -13.75 -3.04 -7.86
C ILE A 21 -14.00 -4.07 -6.76
N GLU A 22 -15.24 -4.54 -6.60
CA GLU A 22 -15.58 -5.56 -5.59
C GLU A 22 -15.01 -6.93 -5.96
N SER A 23 -15.02 -7.27 -7.26
CA SER A 23 -14.38 -8.49 -7.76
C SER A 23 -12.89 -8.50 -7.42
N HIS A 24 -12.17 -7.41 -7.70
CA HIS A 24 -10.74 -7.31 -7.38
C HIS A 24 -10.48 -7.29 -5.87
N TYR A 25 -11.30 -6.59 -5.08
CA TYR A 25 -11.15 -6.56 -3.63
C TYR A 25 -11.32 -7.95 -3.00
N LYS A 26 -12.32 -8.73 -3.44
CA LYS A 26 -12.52 -10.10 -2.96
C LYS A 26 -11.36 -11.04 -3.30
N LYS A 27 -10.70 -10.83 -4.45
CA LYS A 27 -9.52 -11.62 -4.85
C LYS A 27 -8.32 -11.43 -3.93
N LEU A 28 -8.18 -10.24 -3.33
CA LEU A 28 -7.09 -9.94 -2.38
C LEU A 28 -7.18 -10.75 -1.08
N LYS A 29 -8.39 -11.22 -0.71
CA LYS A 29 -8.64 -11.97 0.55
C LYS A 29 -8.01 -11.29 1.77
N ALA A 30 -8.10 -9.98 1.80
CA ALA A 30 -7.58 -9.12 2.85
C ALA A 30 -8.58 -8.03 3.17
N GLU A 31 -8.71 -7.73 4.46
CA GLU A 31 -9.48 -6.60 4.95
C GLU A 31 -8.57 -5.38 5.01
N ILE A 32 -9.02 -4.27 4.43
CA ILE A 32 -8.27 -3.01 4.39
C ILE A 32 -9.09 -1.96 5.14
N ALA A 33 -8.51 -1.36 6.17
CA ALA A 33 -9.15 -0.36 7.02
C ALA A 33 -8.30 0.93 7.10
N PRO A 34 -8.90 2.12 6.94
CA PRO A 34 -8.18 3.38 7.05
C PRO A 34 -7.70 3.64 8.49
N ILE A 35 -6.51 4.22 8.63
CA ILE A 35 -5.94 4.64 9.93
C ILE A 35 -6.07 6.15 10.06
N ASP A 36 -6.54 6.62 11.22
CA ASP A 36 -6.65 8.05 11.49
C ASP A 36 -5.27 8.69 11.79
N LYS A 37 -5.11 9.94 11.36
CA LYS A 37 -3.86 10.71 11.46
C LYS A 37 -3.49 11.07 12.90
N SER A 38 -4.45 11.06 13.82
CA SER A 38 -4.24 11.34 15.25
C SER A 38 -3.80 10.14 16.07
N THR A 39 -3.61 8.97 15.44
CA THR A 39 -3.21 7.75 16.16
C THR A 39 -1.70 7.71 16.35
N ASP A 40 -1.21 7.23 17.50
CA ASP A 40 0.24 7.07 17.76
C ASP A 40 0.94 6.17 16.71
N GLU A 41 0.22 5.17 16.17
CA GLU A 41 0.69 4.33 15.07
C GLU A 41 1.03 5.16 13.81
N TYR A 42 0.26 6.24 13.56
CA TYR A 42 0.52 7.16 12.47
C TYR A 42 1.85 7.89 12.69
N GLU A 43 2.06 8.47 13.87
CA GLU A 43 3.29 9.21 14.15
C GLU A 43 4.53 8.32 14.06
N MET A 44 4.47 7.12 14.63
CA MET A 44 5.58 6.15 14.59
C MET A 44 5.98 5.81 13.14
N ILE A 45 5.01 5.56 12.26
CA ILE A 45 5.28 5.26 10.85
C ILE A 45 5.84 6.48 10.12
N ALA A 46 5.37 7.69 10.45
CA ALA A 46 5.88 8.92 9.86
C ALA A 46 7.35 9.17 10.20
N GLU A 47 7.72 8.90 11.45
CA GLU A 47 9.10 8.96 11.89
C GLU A 47 9.95 7.87 11.20
N TYR A 48 9.45 6.64 11.12
CA TYR A 48 10.18 5.54 10.48
C TYR A 48 10.53 5.81 9.01
N VAL A 49 9.56 6.34 8.24
CA VAL A 49 9.77 6.68 6.82
C VAL A 49 10.81 7.79 6.66
N LYS A 50 10.82 8.78 7.55
CA LYS A 50 11.83 9.86 7.54
C LYS A 50 13.22 9.34 7.91
N ASN A 51 13.31 8.49 8.95
CA ASN A 51 14.58 7.99 9.46
C ASN A 51 15.26 6.97 8.52
N THR A 52 14.48 6.23 7.74
CA THR A 52 14.99 5.18 6.84
C THR A 52 15.23 5.66 5.41
N HIS A 53 14.87 6.90 5.08
CA HIS A 53 15.18 7.47 3.77
C HIS A 53 16.69 7.78 3.67
N ALA A 54 17.42 6.91 2.97
CA ALA A 54 18.86 7.00 2.84
C ALA A 54 19.30 8.31 2.18
N ALA A 55 20.38 8.91 2.69
CA ALA A 55 20.94 10.16 2.17
C ALA A 55 21.38 10.08 0.68
N THR A 56 21.67 8.87 0.18
CA THR A 56 22.02 8.62 -1.23
C THR A 56 20.81 8.58 -2.16
N HIS A 57 19.58 8.51 -1.64
CA HIS A 57 18.32 8.50 -2.40
C HIS A 57 17.67 9.90 -2.49
N SER A 58 18.48 10.96 -2.45
CA SER A 58 18.06 12.38 -2.44
C SER A 58 17.40 12.89 -3.74
N ASN A 59 17.25 12.02 -4.75
CA ASN A 59 16.59 12.37 -6.00
C ASN A 59 15.09 12.67 -5.84
N TYR A 60 14.47 12.24 -4.74
CA TYR A 60 13.08 12.51 -4.42
C TYR A 60 12.88 12.55 -2.90
N THR A 61 11.90 13.33 -2.45
CA THR A 61 11.40 13.28 -1.08
C THR A 61 10.15 12.41 -1.00
N LEU A 62 9.91 11.84 0.18
CA LEU A 62 8.77 10.99 0.47
C LEU A 62 7.74 11.77 1.31
N GLU A 63 6.53 11.90 0.79
CA GLU A 63 5.40 12.53 1.51
C GLU A 63 4.29 11.51 1.77
N LEU A 64 3.87 11.41 3.03
CA LEU A 64 2.83 10.49 3.46
C LEU A 64 1.43 11.03 3.13
N GLN A 65 0.68 10.29 2.31
CA GLN A 65 -0.69 10.66 1.95
C GLN A 65 -1.70 9.95 2.86
N GLU A 66 -1.75 8.62 2.78
CA GLU A 66 -2.75 7.79 3.47
C GLU A 66 -2.10 6.53 4.05
N LYS A 67 -2.71 6.01 5.13
CA LYS A 67 -2.27 4.79 5.80
C LYS A 67 -3.46 3.85 5.97
N GLU A 68 -3.24 2.61 5.59
CA GLU A 68 -4.26 1.58 5.65
C GLU A 68 -3.71 0.37 6.41
N LYS A 69 -4.50 -0.08 7.38
CA LYS A 69 -4.27 -1.31 8.11
C LYS A 69 -4.84 -2.45 7.30
N ILE A 70 -3.99 -3.39 6.93
CA ILE A 70 -4.41 -4.59 6.22
C ILE A 70 -4.68 -5.69 7.26
N SER A 71 -5.45 -6.72 6.91
CA SER A 71 -5.77 -7.88 7.76
C SER A 71 -5.99 -9.06 6.81
N ALA A 72 -4.96 -9.89 6.60
CA ALA A 72 -5.01 -10.99 5.64
C ALA A 72 -5.62 -12.26 6.27
N THR A 73 -6.59 -12.89 5.61
CA THR A 73 -7.37 -14.00 6.18
C THR A 73 -6.55 -15.28 6.43
N SER A 74 -5.40 -15.46 5.76
CA SER A 74 -4.56 -16.67 5.88
C SER A 74 -3.49 -16.60 6.98
N HIS A 75 -3.18 -15.42 7.52
CA HIS A 75 -2.10 -15.23 8.50
C HIS A 75 -2.67 -14.73 9.84
N SER A 76 -2.58 -15.56 10.89
CA SER A 76 -3.16 -15.31 12.22
C SER A 76 -2.44 -14.24 13.06
N LYS A 77 -1.41 -13.58 12.51
CA LYS A 77 -0.66 -12.53 13.21
C LYS A 77 -0.86 -11.20 12.49
N SER A 78 -1.22 -10.19 13.28
CA SER A 78 -1.56 -8.82 12.88
C SER A 78 -0.56 -8.22 11.89
N CYS A 79 -1.12 -7.48 10.95
CA CYS A 79 -0.65 -7.30 9.58
C CYS A 79 0.37 -6.16 9.38
N PRO A 80 1.13 -6.18 8.27
CA PRO A 80 1.82 -5.00 7.76
C PRO A 80 0.86 -3.82 7.54
N THR A 81 1.27 -2.63 8.00
CA THR A 81 0.64 -1.36 7.62
C THR A 81 1.20 -0.93 6.28
N VAL A 82 0.31 -0.66 5.32
CA VAL A 82 0.73 -0.16 4.00
C VAL A 82 0.59 1.34 3.98
N VAL A 83 1.60 1.98 3.40
CA VAL A 83 1.78 3.42 3.41
C VAL A 83 1.83 3.90 1.98
N SER A 84 0.88 4.75 1.58
CA SER A 84 0.94 5.42 0.29
C SER A 84 1.86 6.64 0.40
N VAL A 85 2.85 6.70 -0.48
CA VAL A 85 3.85 7.76 -0.49
C VAL A 85 3.90 8.40 -1.87
N SER A 86 3.65 9.70 -1.93
CA SER A 86 3.78 10.46 -3.18
C SER A 86 5.20 10.93 -3.39
N ARG A 87 5.65 10.90 -4.65
CA ARG A 87 6.86 11.60 -5.09
C ARG A 87 6.47 12.94 -5.69
N PRO A 88 7.09 14.06 -5.29
CA PRO A 88 6.82 15.34 -5.92
C PRO A 88 7.28 15.32 -7.40
N PRO A 89 6.60 16.06 -8.29
CA PRO A 89 7.01 16.17 -9.69
C PRO A 89 8.39 16.81 -9.77
N ARG A 90 9.27 16.24 -10.60
CA ARG A 90 10.59 16.80 -10.89
C ARG A 90 10.38 18.11 -11.66
N LEU A 91 10.62 19.26 -11.02
CA LEU A 91 10.79 20.53 -11.73
C LEU A 91 12.00 20.35 -12.67
N GLN A 92 11.73 20.26 -13.97
CA GLN A 92 12.74 20.37 -15.02
C GLN A 92 13.05 21.84 -15.28
#